data_AF-A0A960MX70-F1
#
_entry.id   AF-A0A960MX70-F1
#
_cell.length_a   1.000
_cell.length_b   1.000
_cell.length_c   1.000
_cell.angle_alpha   90.00
_cell.angle_beta   90.00
_cell.angle_gamma   90.00
#
_symmetry.space_group_name_H-M   'P 1'
#
loop_
_entity.id
_entity.type
_entity.pdbx_description
1 polymer ?
#
loop_
_entity_poly.entity_id
_entity_poly.type
_entity_poly.pdbx_seq_one_letter_code
_entity_poly.pdbx_strand_id
1 'polypeptide(L)'
;MNTFQFQNRSTFRRLAWLLAFLGGAGMMDLTRAQQGAPEEPDAVVVTSNNGVLSRGNQIHQTNPGPWGDLDFFYTYLEAPDSLIDLLLVPSQQTVWRFPGISLELVRGAFEEMGLSAELRKELEEHSIWHISDEGIRVHPSPKFVDSLPMQNRIALYRVLRRFSENPYHRNPIIIESGNVAEWFEGVGLSEHAVTAIEHLAYPLGNSLAFSDLPYLLSLMQSETEERAMLKAMTRTRTLILRLR
;
A
#
# COMPACT_ATOMS: atom_id res chain seq x y z
N MET A 1 32.52 -9.41 -40.65
CA MET A 1 31.49 -8.48 -40.16
C MET A 1 30.35 -9.31 -39.61
N ASN A 2 30.30 -9.46 -38.29
CA ASN A 2 29.27 -10.22 -37.56
C ASN A 2 28.25 -9.24 -37.00
N THR A 3 26.98 -9.39 -37.39
CA THR A 3 25.87 -8.65 -36.79
C THR A 3 25.09 -9.61 -35.90
N PHE A 4 25.24 -9.44 -34.59
CA PHE A 4 24.48 -10.17 -33.56
C PHE A 4 23.02 -9.71 -33.58
N GLN A 5 22.09 -10.62 -33.89
CA GLN A 5 20.70 -10.47 -33.53
C GLN A 5 20.50 -10.88 -32.07
N PHE A 6 20.32 -9.90 -31.17
CA PHE A 6 19.69 -10.11 -29.88
C PHE A 6 18.20 -9.85 -30.02
N GLN A 7 17.44 -10.87 -30.44
CA GLN A 7 15.98 -10.83 -30.38
C GLN A 7 15.57 -11.06 -28.92
N ASN A 8 15.01 -10.00 -28.34
CA ASN A 8 14.73 -9.79 -26.92
C ASN A 8 13.74 -10.86 -26.39
N ARG A 9 14.25 -11.89 -25.70
CA ARG A 9 13.43 -12.95 -25.06
C ARG A 9 12.60 -12.45 -23.86
N SER A 10 12.75 -11.18 -23.44
CA SER A 10 12.07 -10.64 -22.25
C SER A 10 10.64 -10.14 -22.52
N THR A 11 10.32 -9.70 -23.74
CA THR A 11 8.99 -9.21 -24.13
C THR A 11 7.97 -10.34 -24.25
N PHE A 12 8.38 -11.53 -24.72
CA PHE A 12 7.50 -12.70 -24.82
C PHE A 12 7.03 -13.23 -23.46
N ARG A 13 7.85 -13.10 -22.41
CA ARG A 13 7.46 -13.44 -21.03
C ARG A 13 6.63 -12.37 -20.35
N ARG A 14 6.41 -11.19 -20.95
CA ARG A 14 5.54 -10.13 -20.42
C ARG A 14 4.14 -10.15 -21.06
N LEU A 15 4.07 -10.56 -22.34
CA LEU A 15 2.83 -10.60 -23.13
C LEU A 15 1.85 -11.73 -22.74
N ALA A 16 2.36 -12.90 -22.37
CA ALA A 16 1.52 -14.06 -22.03
C ALA A 16 0.70 -13.92 -20.73
N TRP A 17 0.97 -12.93 -19.89
CA TRP A 17 0.43 -12.87 -18.51
C TRP A 17 -0.64 -11.81 -18.27
N LEU A 18 -0.84 -10.88 -19.20
CA LEU A 18 -2.05 -10.06 -19.23
C LEU A 18 -3.26 -10.91 -19.64
N LEU A 19 -3.07 -11.90 -20.53
CA LEU A 19 -4.12 -12.85 -20.93
C LEU A 19 -4.56 -13.81 -19.82
N ALA A 20 -3.73 -14.04 -18.80
CA ALA A 20 -4.12 -14.84 -17.63
C ALA A 20 -5.14 -14.11 -16.71
N PHE A 21 -5.41 -12.82 -16.96
CA PHE A 21 -6.50 -12.07 -16.32
C PHE A 21 -7.87 -12.37 -16.98
N LEU A 22 -7.87 -12.78 -18.26
CA LEU A 22 -9.08 -13.02 -19.07
C LEU A 22 -9.67 -14.44 -18.99
N GLY A 23 -9.00 -15.38 -18.33
CA GLY A 23 -9.42 -16.79 -18.31
C GLY A 23 -9.42 -17.38 -16.90
N GLY A 24 -10.47 -17.14 -16.12
CA GLY A 24 -10.52 -17.63 -14.75
C GLY A 24 -11.89 -17.58 -14.06
N ALA A 25 -12.99 -17.85 -14.77
CA ALA A 25 -14.25 -18.23 -14.16
C ALA A 25 -14.46 -19.75 -14.40
N GLY A 26 -14.15 -20.55 -13.38
CA GLY A 26 -14.30 -22.01 -13.43
C GLY A 26 -14.40 -22.58 -12.03
N MET A 27 -15.63 -22.88 -11.62
CA MET A 27 -15.98 -23.68 -10.44
C MET A 27 -15.07 -24.91 -10.31
N MET A 28 -14.43 -25.07 -9.14
CA MET A 28 -14.12 -26.39 -8.61
C MET A 28 -14.46 -26.42 -7.13
N ASP A 29 -15.53 -27.14 -6.86
CA ASP A 29 -15.95 -27.64 -5.56
C ASP A 29 -14.90 -28.67 -5.09
N LEU A 30 -14.29 -28.43 -3.93
CA LEU A 30 -13.36 -29.37 -3.29
C LEU A 30 -13.70 -29.43 -1.80
N THR A 31 -14.53 -30.41 -1.50
CA THR A 31 -14.85 -30.85 -0.15
C THR A 31 -13.62 -31.50 0.49
N ARG A 32 -13.40 -31.12 1.76
CA ARG A 32 -12.80 -31.89 2.87
C ARG A 32 -11.26 -32.01 2.93
N ALA A 33 -10.68 -31.31 3.91
CA ALA A 33 -9.92 -31.94 5.00
C ALA A 33 -9.67 -30.91 6.13
N GLN A 34 -10.27 -31.18 7.30
CA GLN A 34 -9.92 -30.55 8.58
C GLN A 34 -8.50 -30.95 8.98
N GLN A 35 -7.70 -30.00 9.48
CA GLN A 35 -6.76 -30.23 10.59
C GLN A 35 -6.29 -28.89 11.19
N GLY A 36 -6.75 -28.66 12.43
CA GLY A 36 -6.23 -27.81 13.52
C GLY A 36 -5.44 -26.53 13.20
N ALA A 37 -6.09 -25.38 13.32
CA ALA A 37 -5.45 -24.13 13.71
C ALA A 37 -5.69 -23.92 15.23
N PRO A 38 -4.71 -23.43 16.00
CA PRO A 38 -4.91 -23.18 17.43
C PRO A 38 -5.88 -22.02 17.64
N GLU A 39 -6.88 -22.23 18.49
CA GLU A 39 -7.85 -21.22 18.92
C GLU A 39 -7.11 -20.11 19.69
N GLU A 40 -7.27 -18.85 19.24
CA GLU A 40 -6.89 -17.68 20.03
C GLU A 40 -7.86 -17.52 21.20
N PRO A 41 -7.39 -17.34 22.45
CA PRO A 41 -8.28 -17.23 23.59
C PRO A 41 -8.97 -15.86 23.67
N ASP A 42 -10.22 -15.92 24.12
CA ASP A 42 -11.18 -14.83 24.27
C ASP A 42 -10.65 -13.54 24.92
N ALA A 43 -11.20 -12.43 24.44
CA ALA A 43 -10.97 -11.08 24.96
C ALA A 43 -11.29 -10.97 26.45
N VAL A 44 -10.27 -10.68 27.26
CA VAL A 44 -10.43 -10.35 28.69
C VAL A 44 -10.50 -8.82 28.86
N VAL A 45 -11.65 -8.36 29.35
CA VAL A 45 -11.89 -6.97 29.79
C VAL A 45 -11.48 -6.84 31.26
N VAL A 46 -10.46 -6.04 31.60
CA VAL A 46 -10.28 -5.50 32.97
C VAL A 46 -9.61 -4.12 32.97
N THR A 47 -10.18 -3.26 33.82
CA THR A 47 -9.94 -1.84 34.13
C THR A 47 -8.72 -1.54 35.03
N SER A 48 -8.15 -0.32 34.87
CA SER A 48 -7.79 0.68 35.91
C SER A 48 -6.34 1.21 35.99
N ASN A 49 -6.27 2.53 35.84
CA ASN A 49 -5.52 3.62 36.52
C ASN A 49 -4.00 3.59 36.83
N ASN A 50 -3.43 4.74 36.42
CA ASN A 50 -2.28 5.52 36.93
C ASN A 50 -0.88 5.29 36.33
N GLY A 51 -0.40 6.34 35.65
CA GLY A 51 1.00 6.59 35.32
C GLY A 51 1.15 7.14 33.91
N VAL A 52 1.62 8.39 33.77
CA VAL A 52 1.72 9.15 32.51
C VAL A 52 2.60 8.41 31.49
N LEU A 53 1.95 7.67 30.60
CA LEU A 53 2.48 7.21 29.32
C LEU A 53 1.44 7.65 28.29
N SER A 54 1.89 8.22 27.17
CA SER A 54 1.02 8.61 26.06
C SER A 54 -0.01 7.51 25.79
N ARG A 55 -1.26 7.90 25.51
CA ARG A 55 -2.45 7.03 25.43
C ARG A 55 -2.33 5.79 24.50
N GLY A 56 -1.24 5.62 23.75
CA GLY A 56 -0.97 4.48 22.87
C GLY A 56 -0.27 3.27 23.49
N ASN A 57 0.25 3.31 24.73
CA ASN A 57 0.95 2.15 25.31
C ASN A 57 0.03 1.28 26.18
N GLN A 58 -0.96 0.62 25.55
CA GLN A 58 -1.65 -0.47 26.21
C GLN A 58 -0.63 -1.56 26.59
N ILE A 59 -0.57 -1.89 27.88
CA ILE A 59 0.33 -2.94 28.38
C ILE A 59 -0.38 -4.28 28.18
N HIS A 60 0.26 -5.18 27.45
CA HIS A 60 -0.18 -6.54 27.21
C HIS A 60 0.57 -7.50 28.14
N GLN A 61 -0.16 -8.33 28.87
CA GLN A 61 0.43 -9.38 29.69
C GLN A 61 0.81 -10.57 28.81
N THR A 62 1.94 -11.20 29.12
CA THR A 62 2.36 -12.45 28.49
C THR A 62 1.99 -13.66 29.34
N ASN A 63 2.10 -14.85 28.76
CA ASN A 63 2.00 -16.08 29.53
C ASN A 63 3.21 -16.24 30.47
N PRO A 64 3.00 -16.56 31.76
CA PRO A 64 4.09 -16.79 32.71
C PRO A 64 5.05 -17.89 32.25
N GLY A 65 6.34 -17.71 32.53
CA GLY A 65 7.38 -18.68 32.16
C GLY A 65 8.53 -18.73 33.16
N PRO A 66 9.55 -19.57 32.90
CA PRO A 66 10.74 -19.68 33.76
C PRO A 66 11.57 -18.39 33.84
N TRP A 67 11.20 -17.35 33.07
CA TRP A 67 11.82 -16.03 33.03
C TRP A 67 11.09 -14.99 33.90
N GLY A 68 10.05 -15.39 34.65
CA GLY A 68 9.18 -14.50 35.41
C GLY A 68 7.97 -14.02 34.62
N ASP A 69 7.24 -13.07 35.19
CA ASP A 69 6.07 -12.45 34.55
C ASP A 69 6.52 -11.28 33.68
N LEU A 70 6.20 -11.36 32.38
CA LEU A 70 6.57 -10.32 31.42
C LEU A 70 5.33 -9.58 30.95
N ASP A 71 5.48 -8.27 30.80
CA ASP A 71 4.54 -7.39 30.13
C ASP A 71 5.22 -6.81 28.87
N PHE A 72 4.46 -6.47 27.84
CA PHE A 72 4.98 -5.70 26.71
C PHE A 72 4.02 -4.59 26.28
N PHE A 73 4.56 -3.62 25.55
CA PHE A 73 3.77 -2.62 24.84
C PHE A 73 4.41 -2.32 23.49
N TYR A 74 3.61 -1.88 22.53
CA TYR A 74 4.11 -1.47 21.22
C TYR A 74 4.66 -0.05 21.24
N THR A 75 5.69 0.19 20.46
CA THR A 75 6.19 1.53 20.16
C THR A 75 6.62 1.59 18.70
N TYR A 76 6.94 2.78 18.23
CA TYR A 76 7.24 3.04 16.83
C TYR A 76 8.62 3.66 16.71
N LEU A 77 9.43 3.09 15.81
CA LEU A 77 10.72 3.65 15.43
C LEU A 77 10.55 4.42 14.13
N GLU A 78 11.19 5.58 14.03
CA GLU A 78 11.20 6.43 12.84
C GLU A 78 12.63 6.87 12.56
N ALA A 79 12.92 7.18 11.29
CA ALA A 79 14.22 7.71 10.92
C ALA A 79 14.46 9.08 11.61
N PRO A 80 15.69 9.33 12.09
CA PRO A 80 16.07 10.65 12.60
C PRO A 80 16.00 11.71 11.50
N ASP A 81 15.79 12.97 11.89
CA ASP A 81 15.61 14.08 10.95
C ASP A 81 16.80 14.23 9.97
N SER A 82 18.01 13.91 10.43
CA SER A 82 19.22 13.91 9.59
C SER A 82 19.19 12.92 8.43
N LEU A 83 18.44 11.81 8.54
CA LEU A 83 18.20 10.91 7.42
C LEU A 83 17.07 11.41 6.52
N ILE A 84 16.05 12.07 7.09
CA ILE A 84 14.95 12.65 6.31
C ILE A 84 15.46 13.72 5.36
N ASP A 85 16.44 14.52 5.78
CA ASP A 85 17.07 15.56 4.95
C ASP A 85 17.80 15.00 3.71
N LEU A 86 18.12 13.70 3.70
CA LEU A 86 18.76 13.02 2.57
C LEU A 86 17.74 12.38 1.61
N LEU A 87 16.47 12.32 1.99
CA LEU A 87 15.42 11.75 1.15
C LEU A 87 15.01 12.74 0.07
N LEU A 88 14.90 12.26 -1.16
CA LEU A 88 14.30 13.03 -2.24
C LEU A 88 12.79 13.07 -2.03
N VAL A 89 12.21 14.28 -2.02
CA VAL A 89 10.76 14.44 -1.99
C VAL A 89 10.18 13.89 -3.29
N PRO A 90 9.23 12.94 -3.24
CA PRO A 90 8.59 12.40 -4.43
C PRO A 90 7.81 13.48 -5.18
N SER A 91 7.57 13.25 -6.47
CA SER A 91 6.62 14.09 -7.22
C SER A 91 5.22 13.97 -6.61
N GLN A 92 4.52 15.11 -6.53
CA GLN A 92 3.10 15.19 -6.15
C GLN A 92 2.15 14.76 -7.28
N GLN A 93 2.66 14.47 -8.49
CA GLN A 93 1.84 13.98 -9.59
C GLN A 93 1.77 12.46 -9.60
N THR A 94 0.56 11.90 -9.52
CA THR A 94 0.34 10.47 -9.70
C THR A 94 0.67 10.05 -11.13
N VAL A 95 1.52 9.03 -11.26
CA VAL A 95 1.90 8.44 -12.55
C VAL A 95 1.92 6.92 -12.44
N TRP A 96 1.13 6.27 -13.29
CA TRP A 96 1.14 4.82 -13.47
C TRP A 96 1.93 4.45 -14.71
N ARG A 97 2.92 3.58 -14.55
CA ARG A 97 3.85 3.22 -15.63
C ARG A 97 3.66 1.77 -16.06
N PHE A 98 3.54 1.55 -17.37
CA PHE A 98 3.36 0.25 -18.00
C PHE A 98 4.45 0.05 -19.09
N PRO A 99 5.69 -0.26 -18.68
CA PRO A 99 6.83 -0.39 -19.61
C PRO A 99 6.71 -1.64 -20.49
N GLY A 100 6.84 -1.45 -21.81
CA GLY A 100 6.85 -2.55 -22.79
C GLY A 100 5.52 -3.28 -22.95
N ILE A 101 4.40 -2.65 -22.59
CA ILE A 101 3.03 -3.15 -22.82
C ILE A 101 2.35 -2.26 -23.87
N SER A 102 1.50 -2.86 -24.72
CA SER A 102 0.74 -2.10 -25.74
C SER A 102 -0.46 -1.39 -25.14
N LEU A 103 -0.95 -0.36 -25.84
CA LEU A 103 -2.07 0.46 -25.38
C LEU A 103 -3.34 -0.36 -25.21
N GLU A 104 -3.59 -1.26 -26.14
CA GLU A 104 -4.75 -2.14 -26.17
C GLU A 104 -4.80 -3.04 -24.94
N LEU A 105 -3.63 -3.57 -24.53
CA LEU A 105 -3.54 -4.41 -23.34
C LEU A 105 -3.77 -3.63 -22.04
N VAL A 106 -3.25 -2.40 -21.95
CA VAL A 106 -3.51 -1.55 -20.78
C VAL A 106 -4.99 -1.15 -20.71
N ARG A 107 -5.60 -0.80 -21.86
CA ARG A 107 -7.02 -0.48 -21.94
C ARG A 107 -7.92 -1.67 -21.59
N GLY A 108 -7.64 -2.86 -22.14
CA GLY A 108 -8.38 -4.08 -21.81
C GLY A 108 -8.33 -4.39 -20.31
N ALA A 109 -7.18 -4.21 -19.68
CA ALA A 109 -7.06 -4.38 -18.23
C ALA A 109 -7.96 -3.41 -17.44
N PHE A 110 -8.11 -2.15 -17.88
CA PHE A 110 -9.03 -1.20 -17.25
C PHE A 110 -10.50 -1.54 -17.48
N GLU A 111 -10.86 -2.06 -18.66
CA GLU A 111 -12.22 -2.49 -18.98
C GLU A 111 -12.68 -3.65 -18.08
N GLU A 112 -11.78 -4.62 -17.83
CA GLU A 112 -12.03 -5.77 -16.97
C GLU A 112 -12.22 -5.42 -15.49
N MET A 113 -11.74 -4.24 -15.05
CA MET A 113 -11.88 -3.81 -13.66
C MET A 113 -13.32 -3.46 -13.27
N GLY A 114 -14.24 -3.30 -14.23
CA GLY A 114 -15.64 -2.97 -13.90
C GLY A 114 -15.83 -1.56 -13.34
N LEU A 115 -15.04 -0.59 -13.83
CA LEU A 115 -15.12 0.83 -13.43
C LEU A 115 -16.50 1.43 -13.74
N SER A 116 -16.89 2.49 -13.03
CA SER A 116 -18.12 3.26 -13.35
C SER A 116 -18.01 3.95 -14.72
N ALA A 117 -19.14 4.39 -15.28
CA ALA A 117 -19.16 5.09 -16.56
C ALA A 117 -18.33 6.39 -16.53
N GLU A 118 -18.37 7.09 -15.41
CA GLU A 118 -17.63 8.35 -15.18
C GLU A 118 -16.12 8.11 -15.17
N LEU A 119 -15.66 7.08 -14.45
CA LEU A 119 -14.24 6.73 -14.41
C LEU A 119 -13.74 6.22 -15.77
N ARG A 120 -14.55 5.42 -16.48
CA ARG A 120 -14.19 4.99 -17.85
C ARG A 120 -14.04 6.17 -18.79
N LYS A 121 -14.95 7.13 -18.72
CA LYS A 121 -14.89 8.34 -19.55
C LYS A 121 -13.58 9.11 -19.34
N GLU A 122 -13.11 9.23 -18.10
CA GLU A 122 -11.82 9.86 -17.84
C GLU A 122 -10.67 9.05 -18.46
N LEU A 123 -10.71 7.72 -18.39
CA LEU A 123 -9.71 6.86 -19.05
C LEU A 123 -9.75 6.92 -20.58
N GLU A 124 -10.85 7.38 -21.19
CA GLU A 124 -10.94 7.62 -22.63
C GLU A 124 -10.29 8.96 -23.05
N GLU A 125 -10.02 9.86 -22.10
CA GLU A 125 -9.42 11.16 -22.40
C GLU A 125 -7.96 11.02 -22.84
N HIS A 126 -7.67 11.35 -24.09
CA HIS A 126 -6.31 11.20 -24.64
C HIS A 126 -5.21 11.97 -23.87
N SER A 127 -5.56 13.04 -23.15
CA SER A 127 -4.60 13.87 -22.41
C SER A 127 -3.97 13.19 -21.21
N ILE A 128 -4.58 12.15 -20.63
CA ILE A 128 -4.00 11.44 -19.49
C ILE A 128 -2.98 10.38 -19.92
N TRP A 129 -2.95 10.04 -21.22
CA TRP A 129 -2.10 8.99 -21.79
C TRP A 129 -0.87 9.60 -22.45
N HIS A 130 0.30 9.18 -21.98
CA HIS A 130 1.56 9.43 -22.66
C HIS A 130 2.13 8.11 -23.17
N ILE A 131 2.20 7.99 -24.50
CA ILE A 131 2.64 6.79 -25.20
C ILE A 131 3.98 7.11 -25.85
N SER A 132 5.00 6.31 -25.53
CA SER A 132 6.32 6.42 -26.14
C SER A 132 6.96 5.03 -26.32
N ASP A 133 8.14 4.98 -26.94
CA ASP A 133 8.87 3.72 -27.17
C ASP A 133 9.28 3.04 -25.85
N GLU A 134 9.42 3.81 -24.77
CA GLU A 134 9.70 3.31 -23.42
C GLU A 134 8.49 2.68 -22.72
N GLY A 135 7.29 2.84 -23.29
CA GLY A 135 6.03 2.30 -22.80
C GLY A 135 4.97 3.35 -22.54
N ILE A 136 3.98 3.00 -21.72
CA ILE A 136 2.80 3.83 -21.46
C ILE A 136 2.89 4.43 -20.07
N ARG A 137 2.55 5.72 -19.96
CA ARG A 137 2.33 6.40 -18.68
C ARG A 137 0.91 6.95 -18.66
N VAL A 138 0.23 6.74 -17.55
CA VAL A 138 -1.10 7.27 -17.29
C VAL A 138 -1.01 8.26 -16.14
N HIS A 139 -1.53 9.46 -16.35
CA HIS A 139 -1.55 10.55 -15.37
C HIS A 139 -3.01 10.79 -14.95
N PRO A 140 -3.56 9.96 -14.06
CA PRO A 140 -4.94 10.12 -13.60
C PRO A 140 -5.12 11.45 -12.87
N SER A 141 -6.32 12.03 -12.93
CA SER A 141 -6.61 13.20 -12.10
C SER A 141 -6.62 12.83 -10.61
N PRO A 142 -6.37 13.79 -9.70
CA PRO A 142 -6.54 13.56 -8.27
C PRO A 142 -7.96 13.04 -7.94
N LYS A 143 -8.98 13.54 -8.63
CA LYS A 143 -10.36 13.11 -8.47
C LYS A 143 -10.56 11.63 -8.83
N PHE A 144 -9.92 11.16 -9.89
CA PHE A 144 -9.96 9.74 -10.25
C PHE A 144 -9.39 8.86 -9.16
N VAL A 145 -8.20 9.20 -8.65
CA VAL A 145 -7.50 8.41 -7.61
C VAL A 145 -8.36 8.33 -6.35
N ASP A 146 -8.92 9.46 -5.93
CA ASP A 146 -9.82 9.57 -4.78
C ASP A 146 -11.12 8.78 -4.98
N SER A 147 -11.70 8.82 -6.19
CA SER A 147 -12.98 8.19 -6.49
C SER A 147 -12.88 6.70 -6.82
N LEU A 148 -11.66 6.14 -6.92
CA LEU A 148 -11.45 4.75 -7.30
C LEU A 148 -11.92 3.83 -6.16
N PRO A 149 -12.91 2.94 -6.37
CA PRO A 149 -13.37 2.04 -5.33
C PRO A 149 -12.26 1.08 -4.89
N MET A 150 -12.25 0.68 -3.61
CA MET A 150 -11.19 -0.16 -3.02
C MET A 150 -10.92 -1.45 -3.83
N GLN A 151 -11.95 -2.12 -4.33
CA GLN A 151 -11.78 -3.36 -5.12
C GLN A 151 -11.06 -3.10 -6.45
N ASN A 152 -11.42 -2.01 -7.15
CA ASN A 152 -10.76 -1.57 -8.37
C ASN A 152 -9.31 -1.14 -8.09
N ARG A 153 -9.08 -0.46 -6.97
CA ARG A 153 -7.75 -0.07 -6.49
C ARG A 153 -6.85 -1.28 -6.29
N ILE A 154 -7.32 -2.30 -5.57
CA ILE A 154 -6.58 -3.55 -5.35
C ILE A 154 -6.25 -4.23 -6.69
N ALA A 155 -7.22 -4.32 -7.60
CA ALA A 155 -7.03 -4.92 -8.91
C ALA A 155 -5.95 -4.17 -9.73
N LEU A 156 -6.06 -2.84 -9.81
CA LEU A 156 -5.09 -1.99 -10.49
C LEU A 156 -3.70 -2.11 -9.87
N TYR A 157 -3.60 -2.03 -8.55
CA TYR A 157 -2.30 -2.01 -7.86
C TYR A 157 -1.60 -3.36 -7.95
N ARG A 158 -2.37 -4.46 -8.05
CA ARG A 158 -1.84 -5.80 -8.36
C ARG A 158 -1.23 -5.87 -9.76
N VAL A 159 -1.70 -5.09 -10.72
CA VAL A 159 -1.06 -4.95 -12.04
C VAL A 159 0.17 -4.05 -11.92
N LEU A 160 0.03 -2.87 -11.33
CA LEU A 160 1.12 -1.88 -11.22
C LEU A 160 2.34 -2.40 -10.48
N ARG A 161 2.16 -3.18 -9.42
CA ARG A 161 3.25 -3.76 -8.62
C ARG A 161 4.19 -4.70 -9.40
N ARG A 162 3.74 -5.19 -10.57
CA ARG A 162 4.54 -6.06 -11.44
C ARG A 162 5.66 -5.29 -12.15
N PHE A 163 5.56 -3.97 -12.20
CA PHE A 163 6.54 -3.09 -12.82
C PHE A 163 7.33 -2.35 -11.73
N SER A 164 8.66 -2.45 -11.81
CA SER A 164 9.59 -1.77 -10.89
C SER A 164 9.48 -0.25 -10.91
N GLU A 165 8.97 0.30 -12.00
CA GLU A 165 8.77 1.71 -12.30
C GLU A 165 7.60 2.33 -11.49
N ASN A 166 6.86 1.50 -10.76
CA ASN A 166 5.82 1.90 -9.82
C ASN A 166 6.23 1.56 -8.37
N PRO A 167 7.20 2.28 -7.78
CA PRO A 167 7.83 1.89 -6.51
C PRO A 167 6.83 1.76 -5.36
N TYR A 168 5.88 2.69 -5.21
CA TYR A 168 4.87 2.67 -4.14
C TYR A 168 3.77 1.62 -4.31
N HIS A 169 3.65 1.04 -5.51
CA HIS A 169 2.76 -0.09 -5.74
C HIS A 169 3.49 -1.42 -5.55
N ARG A 170 4.77 -1.46 -5.91
CA ARG A 170 5.64 -2.62 -5.71
C ARG A 170 5.95 -2.85 -4.24
N ASN A 171 6.28 -1.76 -3.54
CA ASN A 171 6.60 -1.70 -2.12
C ASN A 171 5.71 -0.62 -1.48
N PRO A 172 4.43 -0.93 -1.19
CA PRO A 172 3.54 0.00 -0.52
C PRO A 172 3.99 0.26 0.92
N ILE A 173 3.51 1.38 1.47
CA ILE A 173 3.63 1.64 2.91
C ILE A 173 2.70 0.67 3.63
N ILE A 174 3.26 -0.10 4.57
CA ILE A 174 2.51 -1.10 5.34
C ILE A 174 2.17 -0.51 6.70
N ILE A 175 0.88 -0.53 7.01
CA ILE A 175 0.31 -0.09 8.28
C ILE A 175 0.07 -1.36 9.11
N GLU A 176 1.08 -1.75 9.90
CA GLU A 176 1.12 -3.05 10.60
C GLU A 176 0.16 -3.12 11.80
N SER A 177 -0.30 -1.98 12.30
CA SER A 177 -1.35 -1.93 13.32
C SER A 177 -2.72 -2.37 12.79
N GLY A 178 -2.91 -2.37 11.46
CA GLY A 178 -4.24 -2.51 10.84
C GLY A 178 -5.16 -1.31 11.09
N ASN A 179 -4.66 -0.25 11.74
CA ASN A 179 -5.40 0.95 12.12
C ASN A 179 -4.60 2.20 11.74
N VAL A 180 -5.13 2.98 10.80
CA VAL A 180 -4.45 4.17 10.26
C VAL A 180 -4.27 5.24 11.33
N ALA A 181 -5.30 5.51 12.14
CA ALA A 181 -5.24 6.52 13.19
C ALA A 181 -4.18 6.19 14.26
N GLU A 182 -4.11 4.93 14.71
CA GLU A 182 -3.06 4.45 15.63
C GLU A 182 -1.66 4.59 15.01
N TRP A 183 -1.53 4.20 13.74
CA TRP A 183 -0.23 4.19 13.06
C TRP A 183 0.37 5.58 12.89
N PHE A 184 -0.46 6.57 12.57
CA PHE A 184 -0.01 7.95 12.36
C PHE A 184 -0.15 8.84 13.60
N GLU A 185 -0.49 8.27 14.76
CA GLU A 185 -0.55 9.01 16.01
C GLU A 185 0.83 9.62 16.33
N GLY A 186 0.82 10.92 16.67
CA GLY A 186 2.01 11.67 17.06
C GLY A 186 2.97 12.04 15.93
N VAL A 187 2.70 11.64 14.68
CA VAL A 187 3.53 11.98 13.51
C VAL A 187 3.46 13.49 13.18
N GLY A 188 2.32 14.12 13.44
CA GLY A 188 2.06 15.52 13.06
C GLY A 188 1.39 15.68 11.69
N LEU A 189 0.71 14.64 11.19
CA LEU A 189 -0.17 14.77 10.03
C LEU A 189 -1.49 15.45 10.41
N SER A 190 -2.08 16.21 9.47
CA SER A 190 -3.43 16.74 9.66
C SER A 190 -4.49 15.64 9.67
N GLU A 191 -5.64 15.90 10.31
CA GLU A 191 -6.80 15.00 10.27
C GLU A 191 -7.27 14.72 8.84
N HIS A 192 -7.15 15.71 7.95
CA HIS A 192 -7.49 15.57 6.54
C HIS A 192 -6.56 14.56 5.84
N ALA A 193 -5.25 14.63 6.08
CA ALA A 193 -4.29 13.68 5.53
C ALA A 193 -4.53 12.25 6.06
N VAL A 194 -4.79 12.10 7.36
CA VAL A 194 -5.10 10.78 7.97
C VAL A 194 -6.37 10.19 7.38
N THR A 195 -7.42 11.01 7.21
CA THR A 195 -8.69 10.58 6.58
C THR A 195 -8.48 10.15 5.13
N ALA A 196 -7.67 10.89 4.37
CA ALA A 196 -7.32 10.51 3.00
C ALA A 196 -6.56 9.18 2.94
N ILE A 197 -5.62 8.95 3.87
CA ILE A 197 -4.92 7.66 3.95
C ILE A 197 -5.90 6.54 4.28
N GLU A 198 -6.80 6.73 5.23
CA GLU A 198 -7.80 5.72 5.61
C GLU A 198 -8.72 5.34 4.44
N HIS A 199 -9.18 6.34 3.68
CA HIS A 199 -9.99 6.12 2.47
C HIS A 199 -9.24 5.40 1.34
N LEU A 200 -7.95 5.69 1.19
CA LEU A 200 -7.11 5.15 0.11
C LEU A 200 -6.46 3.81 0.45
N ALA A 201 -6.30 3.51 1.74
CA ALA A 201 -5.73 2.28 2.23
C ALA A 201 -6.56 1.07 1.78
N TYR A 202 -5.89 -0.08 1.66
CA TYR A 202 -6.51 -1.33 1.25
C TYR A 202 -5.94 -2.49 2.05
N PRO A 203 -6.72 -3.56 2.28
CA PRO A 203 -6.27 -4.72 3.04
C PRO A 203 -5.12 -5.45 2.33
N LEU A 204 -4.13 -5.84 3.12
CA LEU A 204 -3.02 -6.71 2.73
C LEU A 204 -2.75 -7.71 3.85
N GLY A 205 -3.39 -8.89 3.78
CA GLY A 205 -3.35 -9.86 4.86
C GLY A 205 -4.00 -9.30 6.13
N ASN A 206 -3.27 -9.29 7.24
CA ASN A 206 -3.72 -8.75 8.52
C ASN A 206 -3.36 -7.27 8.70
N SER A 207 -2.74 -6.65 7.71
CA SER A 207 -2.31 -5.24 7.73
C SER A 207 -3.08 -4.43 6.68
N LEU A 208 -2.92 -3.11 6.72
CA LEU A 208 -3.32 -2.23 5.62
C LEU A 208 -2.11 -1.83 4.80
N ALA A 209 -2.33 -1.58 3.51
CA ALA A 209 -1.33 -1.06 2.59
C ALA A 209 -1.80 0.26 1.99
N PHE A 210 -0.85 1.16 1.74
CA PHE A 210 -1.08 2.47 1.14
C PHE A 210 -0.03 2.75 0.04
N SER A 211 -0.50 3.12 -1.15
CA SER A 211 0.34 3.29 -2.35
C SER A 211 0.27 4.70 -2.96
N ASP A 212 -0.73 5.49 -2.59
CA ASP A 212 -1.09 6.76 -3.23
C ASP A 212 -0.35 7.97 -2.68
N LEU A 213 0.95 7.79 -2.39
CA LEU A 213 1.78 8.83 -1.81
C LEU A 213 1.81 10.13 -2.66
N PRO A 214 1.98 10.10 -4.00
CA PRO A 214 1.95 11.33 -4.80
C PRO A 214 0.65 12.12 -4.62
N TYR A 215 -0.50 11.43 -4.63
CA TYR A 215 -1.79 12.05 -4.40
C TYR A 215 -1.87 12.67 -3.01
N LEU A 216 -1.45 11.94 -1.97
CA LEU A 216 -1.46 12.47 -0.61
C LEU A 216 -0.55 13.70 -0.45
N LEU A 217 0.66 13.67 -1.01
CA LEU A 217 1.56 14.82 -1.00
C LEU A 217 0.94 16.03 -1.72
N SER A 218 0.14 15.81 -2.78
CA SER A 218 -0.58 16.89 -3.46
C SER A 218 -1.68 17.56 -2.62
N LEU A 219 -2.12 16.92 -1.54
CA LEU A 219 -3.10 17.47 -0.59
C LEU A 219 -2.44 18.27 0.55
N MET A 220 -1.14 18.07 0.77
CA MET A 220 -0.41 18.69 1.88
C MET A 220 -0.18 20.16 1.63
N GLN A 221 -0.34 20.96 2.68
CA GLN A 221 -0.32 22.43 2.56
C GLN A 221 0.97 23.05 3.13
N SER A 222 1.84 22.24 3.72
CA SER A 222 3.07 22.72 4.35
C SER A 222 4.22 21.73 4.22
N GLU A 223 5.44 22.26 4.09
CA GLU A 223 6.68 21.47 4.09
C GLU A 223 6.84 20.67 5.39
N THR A 224 6.38 21.21 6.52
CA THR A 224 6.39 20.50 7.81
C THR A 224 5.55 19.22 7.75
N GLU A 225 4.37 19.27 7.15
CA GLU A 225 3.48 18.13 7.00
C GLU A 225 4.04 17.11 5.99
N GLU A 226 4.63 17.58 4.88
CA GLU A 226 5.33 16.71 3.92
C GLU A 226 6.49 15.96 4.59
N ARG A 227 7.30 16.67 5.38
CA ARG A 227 8.42 16.07 6.14
C ARG A 227 7.93 15.06 7.17
N ALA A 228 6.85 15.37 7.88
CA ALA A 228 6.21 14.45 8.81
C ALA A 228 5.75 13.16 8.10
N MET A 229 5.18 13.28 6.89
CA MET A 229 4.80 12.13 6.08
C MET A 229 6.01 11.29 5.66
N LEU A 230 7.08 11.92 5.16
CA LEU A 230 8.31 11.20 4.78
C LEU A 230 8.90 10.45 5.96
N LYS A 231 8.85 11.04 7.16
CA LYS A 231 9.27 10.37 8.39
C LYS A 231 8.38 9.16 8.72
N ALA A 232 7.06 9.31 8.63
CA ALA A 232 6.14 8.21 8.87
C ALA A 232 6.26 7.05 7.87
N MET A 233 6.78 7.28 6.66
CA MET A 233 7.09 6.19 5.72
C MET A 233 8.21 5.28 6.19
N THR A 234 9.06 5.74 7.11
CA THR A 234 10.13 4.95 7.72
C THR A 234 9.69 4.23 8.99
N ARG A 235 8.43 4.44 9.40
CA ARG A 235 7.92 3.96 10.66
C ARG A 235 7.90 2.44 10.68
N THR A 236 8.42 1.85 11.75
CA THR A 236 8.41 0.42 12.00
C THR A 236 7.81 0.16 13.37
N ARG A 237 6.83 -0.76 13.48
CA ARG A 237 6.30 -1.17 14.77
C ARG A 237 7.30 -2.07 15.47
N THR A 238 7.56 -1.78 16.74
CA THR A 238 8.40 -2.62 17.60
C THR A 238 7.71 -2.84 18.94
N LEU A 239 8.25 -3.74 19.75
CA LEU A 239 7.76 -4.03 21.09
C LEU A 239 8.85 -3.77 22.12
N ILE A 240 8.46 -3.23 23.27
CA ILE A 240 9.31 -3.15 24.46
C ILE A 240 8.77 -4.15 25.46
N LEU A 241 9.63 -5.08 25.86
CA LEU A 241 9.36 -6.09 26.87
C LEU A 241 9.85 -5.59 28.23
N ARG A 242 9.07 -5.82 29.28
CA ARG A 242 9.37 -5.44 30.66
C ARG A 242 9.15 -6.63 31.58
N LEU A 243 10.14 -6.93 32.41
CA LEU A 243 10.00 -7.86 33.53
C LEU A 243 9.25 -7.16 34.68
N ARG A 244 8.28 -7.85 35.26
CA ARG A 244 7.46 -7.34 36.36
C ARG A 244 8.09 -7.56 37.73
#